data_AF-A0A2P2SW30-F1
#
_entry.id   AF-A0A2P2SW30-F1
#
_cell.length_a   1.000
_cell.length_b   1.000
_cell.length_c   1.000
_cell.angle_alpha   90.00
_cell.angle_beta   90.00
_cell.angle_gamma   90.00
#
_symmetry.space_group_name_H-M   'P 1'
#
loop_
_entity.id
_entity.type
_entity.pdbx_description
1 polymer ?
#
loop_
_entity_poly.entity_id
_entity_poly.type
_entity_poly.pdbx_seq_one_letter_code
_entity_poly.pdbx_strand_id
1 'polypeptide(L)'
;MSIMTDAATPRKRAKSVTFATPPPSRENTAFRSRTALVLGALTLSGAYVHFYQSAGNGLFDTLGELVKGETFPGSNGEFKRVFTGIKPLDTYLTTFTPFFGILTHKGDDSSYLFWLWMIGQFGVQWILFVMESLREGNKGSIASYIGLVGFMFQNFGLATVIPAFLLISTLTSTISRASSPTGLMNLIKVHGIDLNILPFSFFLAYFAPTVCMMLPYPAINSHSSWQGWIATWQFFPLYTVTFQWLLASFFKAVDQGKGFKIKSDEGKMVAYFWHARPLYIGAIFICAVFHVNVLAICLLPEWLVEIFPIAGTYRNVSFASVFLPPVPLPPFESVSVVRSLHTFLIWDMAVSGAAALVWAALQTRNVSSKTFSAKWVLRMIGFTIITGPSGAFVMAMWERDSAVVELLIEQAMKDK
;
A
#
# COMPACT_ATOMS: atom_id res chain seq x y z
N MET A 1 73.62 12.32 11.39
CA MET A 1 72.31 11.66 11.35
C MET A 1 71.49 12.18 12.52
N SER A 2 70.57 13.11 12.26
CA SER A 2 69.57 13.56 13.24
C SER A 2 68.24 13.63 12.50
N ILE A 3 67.29 12.84 12.96
CA ILE A 3 65.95 12.69 12.39
C ILE A 3 65.10 13.80 12.98
N MET A 4 64.73 14.80 12.17
CA MET A 4 63.70 15.77 12.53
C MET A 4 62.33 15.15 12.25
N THR A 5 61.62 14.82 13.33
CA THR A 5 60.20 14.47 13.33
C THR A 5 59.36 15.74 13.12
N ASP A 6 58.65 15.82 11.98
CA ASP A 6 57.65 16.85 11.75
C ASP A 6 56.42 16.61 12.64
N ALA A 7 56.05 17.62 13.43
CA ALA A 7 54.90 17.58 14.31
C ALA A 7 53.60 17.62 13.49
N ALA A 8 52.81 16.54 13.59
CA ALA A 8 51.49 16.44 12.97
C ALA A 8 50.56 17.56 13.47
N THR A 9 50.11 18.40 12.56
CA THR A 9 49.08 19.41 12.82
C THR A 9 47.76 18.71 13.14
N PRO A 10 47.07 19.07 14.24
CA PRO A 10 45.83 18.41 14.61
C PRO A 10 44.74 18.77 13.60
N ARG A 11 44.28 17.76 12.83
CA ARG A 11 43.09 17.87 11.98
C ARG A 11 41.91 18.32 12.85
N LYS A 12 41.44 19.54 12.63
CA LYS A 12 40.19 20.05 13.19
C LYS A 12 39.08 19.05 12.84
N ARG A 13 38.59 18.33 13.85
CA ARG A 13 37.42 17.47 13.77
C ARG A 13 36.28 18.34 13.24
N ALA A 14 35.76 18.02 12.06
CA ALA A 14 34.61 18.70 11.49
C ALA A 14 33.50 18.68 12.55
N LYS A 15 33.07 19.88 12.98
CA LYS A 15 31.92 20.00 13.87
C LYS A 15 30.76 19.34 13.15
N SER A 16 30.19 18.32 13.78
CA SER A 16 28.88 17.77 13.42
C SER A 16 27.91 18.94 13.33
N VAL A 17 27.57 19.36 12.11
CA VAL A 17 26.51 20.32 11.89
C VAL A 17 25.22 19.57 12.17
N THR A 18 24.77 19.63 13.42
CA THR A 18 23.36 19.40 13.73
C THR A 18 22.60 20.51 13.02
N PHE A 19 22.10 20.21 11.81
CA PHE A 19 21.11 21.04 11.16
C PHE A 19 19.84 20.96 12.00
N ALA A 20 19.75 21.84 13.02
CA ALA A 20 18.50 22.12 13.69
C ALA A 20 17.55 22.64 12.59
N THR A 21 16.63 21.78 12.15
CA THR A 21 15.58 22.19 11.22
C THR A 21 14.87 23.39 11.84
N PRO A 22 14.72 24.52 11.12
CA PRO A 22 13.98 25.65 11.63
C PRO A 22 12.58 25.18 12.07
N PRO A 23 12.02 25.75 13.15
CA PRO A 23 10.71 25.35 13.64
C PRO A 23 9.69 25.44 12.49
N PRO A 24 8.78 24.45 12.36
CA PRO A 24 7.82 24.44 11.28
C PRO A 24 7.02 25.74 11.31
N SER A 25 6.85 26.36 10.14
CA SER A 25 6.03 27.57 10.02
C SER A 25 4.63 27.32 10.61
N ARG A 26 3.97 28.38 11.08
CA ARG A 26 2.59 28.31 11.59
C ARG A 26 1.66 27.65 10.55
N GLU A 27 1.89 27.92 9.28
CA GLU A 27 1.15 27.32 8.17
C GLU A 27 1.39 25.83 7.99
N ASN A 28 2.64 25.35 8.14
CA ASN A 28 2.95 23.92 8.06
C ASN A 28 2.32 23.16 9.23
N THR A 29 2.36 23.75 10.43
CA THR A 29 1.68 23.20 11.60
C THR A 29 0.17 23.14 11.37
N ALA A 30 -0.45 24.21 10.86
CA ALA A 30 -1.88 24.24 10.57
C ALA A 30 -2.29 23.25 9.47
N PHE A 31 -1.46 23.05 8.44
CA PHE A 31 -1.74 22.04 7.41
C PHE A 31 -1.67 20.63 7.99
N ARG A 32 -0.63 20.31 8.76
CA ARG A 32 -0.51 19.02 9.44
C ARG A 32 -1.69 18.73 10.35
N SER A 33 -2.14 19.71 11.14
CA SER A 33 -3.33 19.55 11.99
C SER A 33 -4.59 19.28 11.17
N ARG A 34 -4.79 19.97 10.04
CA ARG A 34 -5.91 19.70 9.12
C ARG A 34 -5.82 18.30 8.52
N THR A 35 -4.64 17.87 8.07
CA THR A 35 -4.42 16.49 7.60
C THR A 35 -4.78 15.48 8.68
N ALA A 36 -4.33 15.69 9.91
CA ALA A 36 -4.65 14.81 11.03
C ALA A 36 -6.16 14.76 11.31
N LEU A 37 -6.87 15.90 11.28
CA LEU A 37 -8.33 15.92 11.44
C LEU A 37 -9.05 15.13 10.34
N VAL A 38 -8.64 15.30 9.07
CA VAL A 38 -9.22 14.55 7.94
C VAL A 38 -8.95 13.05 8.08
N LEU A 39 -7.71 12.65 8.43
CA LEU A 39 -7.38 11.23 8.65
C LEU A 39 -8.13 10.63 9.84
N GLY A 40 -8.36 11.40 10.91
CA GLY A 40 -9.19 11.00 12.04
C GLY A 40 -10.65 10.79 11.63
N ALA A 41 -11.22 11.71 10.84
CA ALA A 41 -12.57 11.56 10.31
C ALA A 41 -12.69 10.33 9.38
N LEU A 42 -11.70 10.08 8.52
CA LEU A 42 -11.64 8.90 7.67
C LEU A 42 -11.52 7.60 8.49
N THR A 43 -10.77 7.61 9.59
CA THR A 43 -10.67 6.47 10.51
C THR A 43 -12.03 6.12 11.10
N LEU A 44 -12.75 7.12 11.61
CA LEU A 44 -14.10 6.93 12.16
C LEU A 44 -15.09 6.48 11.10
N SER A 45 -15.00 7.03 9.88
CA SER A 45 -15.84 6.64 8.75
C SER A 45 -15.58 5.19 8.32
N GLY A 46 -14.31 4.77 8.26
CA GLY A 46 -13.90 3.40 7.98
C GLY A 46 -14.43 2.42 9.02
N ALA A 47 -14.26 2.74 10.30
CA ALA A 47 -14.81 1.93 11.38
C ALA A 47 -16.35 1.83 11.32
N TYR A 48 -17.02 2.92 10.96
CA TYR A 48 -18.48 2.94 10.78
C TYR A 48 -18.92 1.99 9.66
N VAL A 49 -18.34 2.08 8.46
CA VAL A 49 -18.75 1.22 7.33
C VAL A 49 -18.34 -0.25 7.53
N HIS A 50 -17.19 -0.52 8.16
CA HIS A 50 -16.77 -1.90 8.43
C HIS A 50 -17.57 -2.56 9.54
N PHE A 51 -17.83 -1.87 10.66
CA PHE A 51 -18.42 -2.54 11.81
C PHE A 51 -19.92 -2.27 11.93
N TYR A 52 -20.37 -1.03 11.74
CA TYR A 52 -21.78 -0.68 11.92
C TYR A 52 -22.62 -1.04 10.69
N GLN A 53 -22.21 -0.60 9.49
CA GLN A 53 -22.95 -0.94 8.26
C GLN A 53 -22.91 -2.45 7.97
N SER A 54 -21.75 -3.10 8.14
CA SER A 54 -21.63 -4.53 7.86
C SER A 54 -22.30 -5.43 8.90
N ALA A 55 -22.43 -4.98 10.16
CA ALA A 55 -23.32 -5.66 11.10
C ALA A 55 -24.79 -5.44 10.69
N GLY A 56 -25.16 -4.21 10.33
CA GLY A 56 -26.52 -3.85 9.97
C GLY A 56 -27.04 -4.49 8.67
N ASN A 57 -26.16 -4.86 7.73
CA ASN A 57 -26.53 -5.57 6.51
C ASN A 57 -26.45 -7.12 6.64
N GLY A 58 -26.10 -7.63 7.83
CA GLY A 58 -26.04 -9.07 8.13
C GLY A 58 -24.77 -9.79 7.67
N LEU A 59 -23.71 -9.08 7.25
CA LEU A 59 -22.46 -9.71 6.78
C LEU A 59 -21.86 -10.66 7.83
N PHE A 60 -21.69 -10.17 9.07
CA PHE A 60 -21.01 -10.95 10.11
C PHE A 60 -21.81 -12.17 10.55
N ASP A 61 -23.13 -12.05 10.64
CA ASP A 61 -24.01 -13.17 10.97
C ASP A 61 -23.92 -14.25 9.87
N THR A 62 -24.02 -13.83 8.61
CA THR A 62 -23.92 -14.75 7.46
C THR A 62 -22.55 -15.44 7.41
N LEU A 63 -21.45 -14.72 7.62
CA LEU A 63 -20.11 -15.33 7.70
C LEU A 63 -20.01 -16.32 8.86
N GLY A 64 -20.61 -16.00 10.02
CA GLY A 64 -20.65 -16.89 11.18
C GLY A 64 -21.41 -18.20 10.90
N GLU A 65 -22.47 -18.14 10.10
CA GLU A 65 -23.21 -19.33 9.65
C GLU A 65 -22.44 -20.15 8.62
N LEU A 66 -21.82 -19.48 7.64
CA LEU A 66 -20.97 -20.13 6.63
C LEU A 66 -19.82 -20.89 7.26
N VAL A 67 -19.23 -20.34 8.34
CA VAL A 67 -18.17 -21.00 9.09
C VAL A 67 -18.67 -22.23 9.86
N LYS A 68 -19.97 -22.52 9.94
CA LYS A 68 -20.50 -23.75 10.55
C LYS A 68 -20.80 -24.86 9.54
N GLY A 69 -20.82 -24.54 8.25
CA GLY A 69 -21.13 -25.52 7.19
C GLY A 69 -20.07 -26.62 7.03
N GLU A 70 -20.50 -27.77 6.52
CA GLU A 70 -19.60 -28.89 6.17
C GLU A 70 -18.88 -28.64 4.83
N THR A 71 -19.50 -27.89 3.93
CA THR A 71 -18.96 -27.53 2.62
C THR A 71 -18.45 -26.10 2.58
N PHE A 72 -17.43 -25.85 1.75
CA PHE A 72 -16.91 -24.50 1.60
C PHE A 72 -17.95 -23.61 0.92
N PRO A 73 -18.19 -22.37 1.42
CA PRO A 73 -19.22 -21.48 0.89
C PRO A 73 -19.18 -21.27 -0.62
N GLY A 74 -20.31 -21.54 -1.28
CA GLY A 74 -20.44 -21.44 -2.74
C GLY A 74 -19.88 -22.64 -3.51
N SER A 75 -19.30 -23.64 -2.86
CA SER A 75 -18.76 -24.85 -3.50
C SER A 75 -19.42 -26.13 -3.00
N ASN A 76 -19.28 -27.21 -3.77
CA ASN A 76 -19.69 -28.56 -3.34
C ASN A 76 -18.55 -29.33 -2.66
N GLY A 77 -17.40 -28.70 -2.43
CA GLY A 77 -16.24 -29.34 -1.84
C GLY A 77 -16.22 -29.23 -0.31
N GLU A 78 -15.49 -30.13 0.34
CA GLU A 78 -15.32 -30.15 1.79
C GLU A 78 -14.67 -28.84 2.29
N PHE A 79 -15.17 -28.31 3.40
CA PHE A 79 -14.55 -27.17 4.05
C PHE A 79 -13.35 -27.61 4.89
N LYS A 80 -12.14 -27.25 4.46
CA LYS A 80 -10.91 -27.51 5.20
C LYS A 80 -10.88 -26.72 6.51
N ARG A 81 -10.73 -27.43 7.62
CA ARG A 81 -10.62 -26.85 8.98
C ARG A 81 -9.23 -26.91 9.58
N VAL A 82 -8.41 -27.82 9.09
CA VAL A 82 -7.04 -28.06 9.58
C VAL A 82 -6.08 -27.64 8.47
N PHE A 83 -5.36 -26.55 8.70
CA PHE A 83 -4.38 -26.01 7.75
C PHE A 83 -2.96 -26.29 8.22
N THR A 84 -2.73 -26.17 9.53
CA THR A 84 -1.41 -26.22 10.16
C THR A 84 -1.32 -27.26 11.27
N GLY A 85 -2.46 -27.70 11.82
CA GLY A 85 -2.53 -28.55 13.00
C GLY A 85 -2.49 -27.78 14.32
N ILE A 86 -2.30 -26.46 14.28
CA ILE A 86 -2.27 -25.59 15.47
C ILE A 86 -3.67 -24.99 15.66
N LYS A 87 -4.43 -25.51 16.64
CA LYS A 87 -5.86 -25.18 16.82
C LYS A 87 -6.20 -23.67 16.79
N PRO A 88 -5.50 -22.78 17.51
CA PRO A 88 -5.80 -21.33 17.42
C PRO A 88 -5.61 -20.76 16.01
N LEU A 89 -4.55 -21.19 15.32
CA LEU A 89 -4.23 -20.73 13.97
C LEU A 89 -5.22 -21.28 12.94
N ASP A 90 -5.57 -22.55 13.07
CA ASP A 90 -6.56 -23.21 12.22
C ASP A 90 -7.96 -22.60 12.42
N THR A 91 -8.32 -22.23 13.65
CA THR A 91 -9.57 -21.50 13.94
C THR A 91 -9.57 -20.13 13.26
N TYR A 92 -8.47 -19.38 13.36
CA TYR A 92 -8.32 -18.10 12.68
C TYR A 92 -8.46 -18.24 11.15
N LEU A 93 -7.71 -19.17 10.55
CA LEU A 93 -7.70 -19.41 9.10
C LEU A 93 -9.07 -19.86 8.59
N THR A 94 -9.74 -20.73 9.34
CA THR A 94 -11.10 -21.19 9.03
C THR A 94 -12.10 -20.03 8.97
N THR A 95 -11.95 -19.00 9.81
CA THR A 95 -12.84 -17.83 9.79
C THR A 95 -12.58 -16.92 8.59
N PHE A 96 -11.32 -16.67 8.23
CA PHE A 96 -10.97 -15.72 7.16
C PHE A 96 -10.94 -16.32 5.75
N THR A 97 -10.77 -17.64 5.61
CA THR A 97 -10.71 -18.30 4.30
C THR A 97 -12.01 -18.10 3.49
N PRO A 98 -13.22 -18.26 4.07
CA PRO A 98 -14.47 -17.94 3.39
C PRO A 98 -14.57 -16.50 2.86
N PHE A 99 -14.14 -15.53 3.66
CA PHE A 99 -14.24 -14.10 3.34
C PHE A 99 -13.60 -13.79 1.98
N PHE A 100 -12.37 -14.27 1.77
CA PHE A 100 -11.63 -14.03 0.52
C PHE A 100 -11.92 -15.09 -0.55
N GLY A 101 -12.17 -16.34 -0.15
CA GLY A 101 -12.38 -17.43 -1.10
C GLY A 101 -13.64 -17.26 -1.94
N ILE A 102 -14.74 -16.80 -1.36
CA ILE A 102 -16.00 -16.56 -2.09
C ILE A 102 -15.76 -15.66 -3.31
N LEU A 103 -14.95 -14.60 -3.16
CA LEU A 103 -14.69 -13.63 -4.22
C LEU A 103 -13.80 -14.16 -5.35
N THR A 104 -12.99 -15.19 -5.10
CA THR A 104 -12.08 -15.74 -6.12
C THR A 104 -12.75 -16.67 -7.13
N HIS A 105 -13.82 -17.37 -6.74
CA HIS A 105 -14.41 -18.44 -7.57
C HIS A 105 -15.95 -18.45 -7.61
N LYS A 106 -16.62 -17.73 -6.71
CA LYS A 106 -18.09 -17.77 -6.56
C LYS A 106 -18.74 -16.40 -6.38
N GLY A 107 -17.99 -15.33 -6.61
CA GLY A 107 -18.53 -13.98 -6.69
C GLY A 107 -19.38 -13.83 -7.96
N ASP A 108 -20.34 -12.92 -7.92
CA ASP A 108 -20.93 -12.41 -9.16
C ASP A 108 -19.85 -11.67 -9.96
N ASP A 109 -20.12 -11.47 -11.25
CA ASP A 109 -19.17 -10.87 -12.19
C ASP A 109 -18.65 -9.51 -11.73
N SER A 110 -19.50 -8.70 -11.07
CA SER A 110 -19.09 -7.38 -10.58
C SER A 110 -18.16 -7.49 -9.38
N SER A 111 -18.47 -8.39 -8.44
CA SER A 111 -17.63 -8.68 -7.29
C SER A 111 -16.26 -9.24 -7.71
N TYR A 112 -16.23 -10.13 -8.70
CA TYR A 112 -14.98 -10.70 -9.22
C TYR A 112 -14.11 -9.64 -9.91
N LEU A 113 -14.70 -8.80 -10.77
CA LEU A 113 -13.97 -7.72 -11.43
C LEU A 113 -13.45 -6.68 -10.43
N PHE A 114 -14.24 -6.36 -9.40
CA PHE A 114 -13.77 -5.50 -8.32
C PHE A 114 -12.61 -6.14 -7.57
N TRP A 115 -12.69 -7.43 -7.23
CA TRP A 115 -11.61 -8.17 -6.59
C TRP A 115 -10.32 -8.13 -7.44
N LEU A 116 -10.43 -8.41 -8.75
CA LEU A 116 -9.32 -8.33 -9.70
C LEU A 116 -8.71 -6.93 -9.74
N TRP A 117 -9.53 -5.89 -9.79
CA TRP A 117 -9.05 -4.51 -9.71
C TRP A 117 -8.35 -4.22 -8.37
N MET A 118 -8.97 -4.62 -7.27
CA MET A 118 -8.54 -4.38 -5.90
C MET A 118 -7.15 -4.96 -5.67
N ILE A 119 -6.90 -6.23 -6.02
CA ILE A 119 -5.59 -6.86 -5.78
C ILE A 119 -4.43 -6.14 -6.49
N GLY A 120 -4.68 -5.52 -7.64
CA GLY A 120 -3.68 -4.69 -8.31
C GLY A 120 -3.40 -3.40 -7.54
N GLN A 121 -4.46 -2.66 -7.22
CA GLN A 121 -4.37 -1.38 -6.51
C GLN A 121 -3.82 -1.54 -5.09
N PHE A 122 -4.32 -2.50 -4.35
CA PHE A 122 -3.94 -2.82 -2.99
C PHE A 122 -2.49 -3.28 -2.91
N GLY A 123 -2.08 -4.21 -3.78
CA GLY A 123 -0.70 -4.70 -3.81
C GLY A 123 0.30 -3.56 -4.01
N VAL A 124 -0.02 -2.62 -4.90
CA VAL A 124 0.79 -1.43 -5.14
C VAL A 124 0.78 -0.49 -3.93
N GLN A 125 -0.36 -0.28 -3.29
CA GLN A 125 -0.42 0.51 -2.07
C GLN A 125 0.42 -0.12 -0.94
N TRP A 126 0.38 -1.43 -0.80
CA TRP A 126 1.17 -2.19 0.17
C TRP A 126 2.67 -2.04 -0.06
N ILE A 127 3.18 -2.27 -1.28
CA ILE A 127 4.63 -2.16 -1.55
C ILE A 127 5.14 -0.73 -1.32
N LEU A 128 4.31 0.29 -1.58
CA LEU A 128 4.63 1.68 -1.26
C LEU A 128 4.71 1.92 0.25
N PHE A 129 3.79 1.37 1.04
CA PHE A 129 3.89 1.46 2.50
C PHE A 129 5.08 0.70 3.07
N VAL A 130 5.44 -0.46 2.50
CA VAL A 130 6.67 -1.17 2.86
C VAL A 130 7.89 -0.31 2.52
N MET A 131 7.94 0.31 1.34
CA MET A 131 9.03 1.23 0.99
C MET A 131 9.10 2.42 1.97
N GLU A 132 7.98 3.05 2.32
CA GLU A 132 7.95 4.12 3.33
C GLU A 132 8.44 3.63 4.69
N SER A 133 8.12 2.40 5.10
CA SER A 133 8.62 1.82 6.37
C SER A 133 10.14 1.66 6.41
N LEU A 134 10.76 1.43 5.24
CA LEU A 134 12.19 1.25 5.08
C LEU A 134 12.96 2.58 5.02
N ARG A 135 12.26 3.72 4.98
CA ARG A 135 12.91 5.03 4.94
C ARG A 135 13.65 5.34 6.24
N GLU A 136 14.82 5.96 6.11
CA GLU A 136 15.69 6.30 7.24
C GLU A 136 14.97 7.05 8.36
N GLY A 137 14.08 7.99 8.02
CA GLY A 137 13.32 8.79 8.99
C GLY A 137 12.24 8.03 9.76
N ASN A 138 11.87 6.83 9.31
CA ASN A 138 10.90 5.99 9.97
C ASN A 138 11.54 4.91 10.87
N LYS A 139 12.87 4.77 10.88
CA LYS A 139 13.57 3.81 11.74
C LYS A 139 13.23 4.05 13.22
N GLY A 140 12.82 2.98 13.90
CA GLY A 140 12.43 3.03 15.32
C GLY A 140 11.08 3.70 15.60
N SER A 141 10.35 4.12 14.57
CA SER A 141 8.97 4.62 14.69
C SER A 141 7.96 3.52 14.43
N ILE A 142 6.68 3.76 14.75
CA ILE A 142 5.58 2.82 14.43
C ILE A 142 5.52 2.49 12.93
N ALA A 143 5.92 3.43 12.06
CA ALA A 143 5.94 3.23 10.62
C ALA A 143 6.95 2.15 10.18
N SER A 144 7.97 1.85 10.98
CA SER A 144 8.91 0.74 10.70
C SER A 144 8.34 -0.65 11.01
N TYR A 145 7.25 -0.74 11.79
CA TYR A 145 6.57 -2.00 12.12
C TYR A 145 5.42 -2.30 11.14
N ILE A 146 5.66 -2.06 9.83
CA ILE A 146 4.61 -2.11 8.81
C ILE A 146 3.96 -3.50 8.69
N GLY A 147 4.69 -4.58 8.99
CA GLY A 147 4.13 -5.94 8.99
C GLY A 147 2.99 -6.10 10.00
N LEU A 148 3.11 -5.48 11.18
CA LEU A 148 2.04 -5.48 12.19
C LEU A 148 0.83 -4.66 11.73
N VAL A 149 1.07 -3.47 11.17
CA VAL A 149 0.01 -2.64 10.57
C VAL A 149 -0.72 -3.42 9.47
N GLY A 150 0.05 -4.17 8.66
CA GLY A 150 -0.50 -5.01 7.62
C GLY A 150 -1.35 -6.16 8.14
N PHE A 151 -0.86 -6.84 9.18
CA PHE A 151 -1.64 -7.85 9.86
C PHE A 151 -2.92 -7.27 10.49
N MET A 152 -2.88 -6.04 11.03
CA MET A 152 -4.06 -5.36 11.54
C MET A 152 -5.08 -5.04 10.44
N PHE A 153 -4.67 -4.51 9.28
CA PHE A 153 -5.66 -4.25 8.21
C PHE A 153 -6.25 -5.54 7.66
N GLN A 154 -5.52 -6.66 7.70
CA GLN A 154 -6.05 -7.95 7.26
C GLN A 154 -7.24 -8.39 8.13
N ASN A 155 -7.24 -7.97 9.40
CA ASN A 155 -8.23 -8.35 10.41
C ASN A 155 -9.36 -7.34 10.57
N PHE A 156 -9.07 -6.05 10.44
CA PHE A 156 -10.01 -4.96 10.70
C PHE A 156 -10.40 -4.15 9.46
N GLY A 157 -9.86 -4.54 8.31
CA GLY A 157 -10.01 -3.89 7.01
C GLY A 157 -9.13 -2.64 6.85
N LEU A 158 -8.83 -2.33 5.59
CA LEU A 158 -8.02 -1.18 5.17
C LEU A 158 -8.70 0.15 5.49
N ALA A 159 -10.02 0.27 5.31
CA ALA A 159 -10.74 1.53 5.55
C ALA A 159 -10.56 2.02 6.99
N THR A 160 -10.44 1.10 7.95
CA THR A 160 -10.24 1.43 9.37
C THR A 160 -8.76 1.65 9.68
N VAL A 161 -7.90 0.70 9.30
CA VAL A 161 -6.52 0.66 9.78
C VAL A 161 -5.60 1.64 9.06
N ILE A 162 -5.74 1.79 7.74
CA ILE A 162 -4.83 2.66 6.97
C ILE A 162 -4.95 4.13 7.37
N PRO A 163 -6.15 4.74 7.48
CA PRO A 163 -6.26 6.13 7.93
C PRO A 163 -5.75 6.32 9.37
N ALA A 164 -5.99 5.35 10.26
CA ALA A 164 -5.49 5.39 11.63
C ALA A 164 -3.96 5.35 11.68
N PHE A 165 -3.36 4.45 10.90
CA PHE A 165 -1.91 4.36 10.74
C PHE A 165 -1.33 5.67 10.23
N LEU A 166 -1.89 6.23 9.15
CA LEU A 166 -1.42 7.48 8.56
C LEU A 166 -1.63 8.68 9.49
N LEU A 167 -2.69 8.68 10.30
CA LEU A 167 -2.89 9.66 11.37
C LEU A 167 -1.75 9.59 12.38
N ILE A 168 -1.46 8.40 12.90
CA ILE A 168 -0.37 8.22 13.87
C ILE A 168 0.97 8.62 13.23
N SER A 169 1.24 8.22 11.98
CA SER A 169 2.44 8.63 11.25
C SER A 169 2.50 10.14 11.03
N THR A 170 1.37 10.81 10.79
CA THR A 170 1.29 12.28 10.69
C THR A 170 1.68 12.95 12.01
N LEU A 171 1.25 12.39 13.13
CA LEU A 171 1.48 12.96 14.45
C LEU A 171 2.88 12.64 15.01
N THR A 172 3.46 11.49 14.65
CA THR A 172 4.66 10.95 15.31
C THR A 172 5.90 10.90 14.41
N SER A 173 5.77 10.66 13.10
CA SER A 173 6.92 10.48 12.20
C SER A 173 7.76 11.75 12.11
N THR A 174 9.08 11.56 11.99
CA THR A 174 10.01 12.67 11.73
C THR A 174 9.82 13.22 10.31
N ILE A 175 9.47 12.36 9.34
CA ILE A 175 9.22 12.75 7.94
C ILE A 175 8.04 13.73 7.86
N SER A 176 6.94 13.43 8.55
CA SER A 176 5.74 14.28 8.61
C SER A 176 5.99 15.62 9.30
N ARG A 177 7.08 15.74 10.08
CA ARG A 177 7.49 16.95 10.81
C ARG A 177 8.61 17.72 10.12
N ALA A 178 9.22 17.16 9.07
CA ALA A 178 10.29 17.81 8.34
C ALA A 178 9.80 19.12 7.73
N SER A 179 10.57 20.19 7.95
CA SER A 179 10.22 21.56 7.53
C SER A 179 11.18 22.14 6.50
N SER A 180 12.18 21.36 6.05
CA SER A 180 13.14 21.77 5.03
C SER A 180 13.46 20.64 4.04
N PRO A 181 13.71 20.95 2.75
CA PRO A 181 14.15 19.96 1.76
C PRO A 181 15.39 19.18 2.20
N THR A 182 16.40 19.87 2.75
CA THR A 182 17.64 19.25 3.23
C THR A 182 17.42 18.32 4.42
N GLY A 183 16.49 18.67 5.32
CA GLY A 183 16.09 17.79 6.43
C GLY A 183 15.37 16.54 5.90
N LEU A 184 14.42 16.74 4.98
CA LEU A 184 13.64 15.67 4.38
C LEU A 184 14.52 14.69 3.59
N MET A 185 15.54 15.19 2.89
CA MET A 185 16.50 14.40 2.13
C MET A 185 17.05 13.19 2.90
N ASN A 186 17.57 13.41 4.10
CA ASN A 186 18.19 12.34 4.88
C ASN A 186 17.17 11.38 5.48
N LEU A 187 15.91 11.81 5.57
CA LEU A 187 14.84 11.03 6.14
C LEU A 187 14.15 10.13 5.10
N ILE A 188 14.12 10.52 3.83
CA ILE A 188 13.40 9.76 2.81
C ILE A 188 14.23 8.66 2.12
N LYS A 189 15.55 8.61 2.32
CA LYS A 189 16.39 7.58 1.68
C LYS A 189 15.97 6.18 2.14
N VAL A 190 16.06 5.22 1.20
CA VAL A 190 16.03 3.79 1.49
C VAL A 190 17.40 3.22 1.12
N HIS A 191 17.92 2.31 1.93
CA HIS A 191 19.18 1.65 1.62
C HIS A 191 19.08 0.86 0.30
N GLY A 192 20.10 0.94 -0.56
CA GLY A 192 20.05 0.38 -1.92
C GLY A 192 19.76 -1.13 -1.96
N ILE A 193 20.36 -1.91 -1.05
CA ILE A 193 20.06 -3.35 -0.93
C ILE A 193 18.58 -3.58 -0.60
N ASP A 194 18.00 -2.82 0.33
CA ASP A 194 16.59 -2.99 0.70
C ASP A 194 15.67 -2.66 -0.49
N LEU A 195 16.01 -1.61 -1.23
CA LEU A 195 15.26 -1.20 -2.42
C LEU A 195 15.30 -2.23 -3.56
N ASN A 196 16.45 -2.87 -3.79
CA ASN A 196 16.61 -3.91 -4.82
C ASN A 196 15.88 -5.20 -4.48
N ILE A 197 15.77 -5.51 -3.19
CA ILE A 197 15.13 -6.75 -2.69
C ILE A 197 13.61 -6.61 -2.64
N LEU A 198 13.11 -5.40 -2.43
CA LEU A 198 11.69 -5.13 -2.22
C LEU A 198 10.77 -5.74 -3.28
N PRO A 199 11.04 -5.65 -4.60
CA PRO A 199 10.22 -6.33 -5.61
C PRO A 199 10.15 -7.86 -5.42
N PHE A 200 11.25 -8.50 -5.01
CA PHE A 200 11.30 -9.94 -4.80
C PHE A 200 10.54 -10.36 -3.55
N SER A 201 10.71 -9.62 -2.44
CA SER A 201 9.96 -9.88 -1.21
C SER A 201 8.46 -9.69 -1.42
N PHE A 202 8.07 -8.64 -2.16
CA PHE A 202 6.68 -8.41 -2.55
C PHE A 202 6.14 -9.54 -3.44
N PHE A 203 6.89 -9.96 -4.45
CA PHE A 203 6.47 -11.04 -5.34
C PHE A 203 6.23 -12.34 -4.58
N LEU A 204 7.18 -12.77 -3.74
CA LEU A 204 7.09 -14.01 -2.98
C LEU A 204 5.96 -13.99 -1.94
N ALA A 205 5.82 -12.88 -1.22
CA ALA A 205 4.88 -12.79 -0.11
C ALA A 205 3.44 -12.53 -0.58
N TYR A 206 3.26 -11.66 -1.58
CA TYR A 206 1.94 -11.17 -1.99
C TYR A 206 1.53 -11.72 -3.36
N PHE A 207 2.32 -11.48 -4.40
CA PHE A 207 1.89 -11.72 -5.77
C PHE A 207 1.74 -13.22 -6.09
N ALA A 208 2.75 -14.03 -5.72
CA ALA A 208 2.73 -15.47 -5.94
C ALA A 208 1.53 -16.18 -5.28
N PRO A 209 1.25 -16.01 -3.97
CA PRO A 209 0.06 -16.63 -3.38
C PRO A 209 -1.25 -16.08 -3.94
N THR A 210 -1.30 -14.79 -4.31
CA THR A 210 -2.49 -14.21 -4.96
C THR A 210 -2.79 -14.93 -6.28
N VAL A 211 -1.79 -15.14 -7.13
CA VAL A 211 -1.95 -15.90 -8.38
C VAL A 211 -2.43 -17.32 -8.09
N CYS A 212 -1.81 -18.02 -7.14
CA CYS A 212 -2.21 -19.39 -6.78
C CYS A 212 -3.65 -19.50 -6.27
N MET A 213 -4.15 -18.49 -5.54
CA MET A 213 -5.56 -18.42 -5.10
C MET A 213 -6.54 -18.21 -6.26
N MET A 214 -6.09 -17.60 -7.35
CA MET A 214 -6.91 -17.28 -8.51
C MET A 214 -6.83 -18.33 -9.63
N LEU A 215 -5.94 -19.32 -9.50
CA LEU A 215 -5.87 -20.41 -10.47
C LEU A 215 -7.19 -21.19 -10.49
N PRO A 216 -7.76 -21.45 -11.69
CA PRO A 216 -9.00 -22.19 -11.84
C PRO A 216 -8.98 -23.55 -11.10
N TYR A 217 -9.92 -23.72 -10.18
CA TYR A 217 -10.29 -25.02 -9.61
C TYR A 217 -11.58 -25.54 -10.26
N PRO A 218 -11.70 -26.85 -10.60
CA PRO A 218 -10.73 -27.93 -10.38
C PRO A 218 -9.70 -28.14 -11.50
N ALA A 219 -9.71 -27.29 -12.54
CA ALA A 219 -8.92 -27.54 -13.75
C ALA A 219 -7.40 -27.52 -13.53
N ILE A 220 -6.90 -26.60 -12.68
CA ILE A 220 -5.46 -26.39 -12.43
C ILE A 220 -5.11 -26.63 -10.95
N ASN A 221 -6.02 -26.33 -10.04
CA ASN A 221 -5.82 -26.47 -8.60
C ASN A 221 -6.77 -27.51 -8.00
N SER A 222 -6.45 -28.09 -6.83
CA SER A 222 -7.38 -28.93 -6.06
C SER A 222 -8.19 -28.07 -5.07
N HIS A 223 -9.34 -28.56 -4.59
CA HIS A 223 -10.20 -27.80 -3.68
C HIS A 223 -9.46 -27.45 -2.37
N SER A 224 -8.76 -28.44 -1.81
CA SER A 224 -7.97 -28.29 -0.59
C SER A 224 -6.75 -27.39 -0.78
N SER A 225 -6.10 -27.49 -1.95
CA SER A 225 -4.95 -26.65 -2.30
C SER A 225 -5.36 -25.18 -2.48
N TRP A 226 -6.50 -24.92 -3.13
CA TRP A 226 -7.05 -23.57 -3.27
C TRP A 226 -7.34 -22.91 -1.92
N GLN A 227 -8.05 -23.60 -1.02
CA GLN A 227 -8.26 -23.12 0.36
C GLN A 227 -6.93 -22.91 1.10
N GLY A 228 -5.94 -23.79 0.87
CA GLY A 228 -4.59 -23.65 1.41
C GLY A 228 -3.90 -22.36 0.97
N TRP A 229 -3.98 -21.99 -0.31
CA TRP A 229 -3.40 -20.73 -0.81
C TRP A 229 -4.09 -19.50 -0.22
N ILE A 230 -5.41 -19.54 -0.05
CA ILE A 230 -6.16 -18.45 0.60
C ILE A 230 -5.68 -18.28 2.05
N ALA A 231 -5.49 -19.40 2.76
CA ALA A 231 -5.00 -19.40 4.12
C ALA A 231 -3.56 -18.87 4.21
N THR A 232 -2.67 -19.29 3.31
CA THR A 232 -1.30 -18.76 3.20
C THR A 232 -1.32 -17.24 2.97
N TRP A 233 -2.18 -16.76 2.07
CA TRP A 233 -2.26 -15.33 1.76
C TRP A 233 -2.65 -14.45 2.95
N GLN A 234 -3.37 -14.97 3.94
CA GLN A 234 -3.76 -14.18 5.13
C GLN A 234 -2.57 -13.58 5.91
N PHE A 235 -1.37 -14.13 5.75
CA PHE A 235 -0.17 -13.67 6.44
C PHE A 235 0.83 -12.97 5.51
N PHE A 236 0.44 -12.65 4.28
CA PHE A 236 1.29 -11.96 3.31
C PHE A 236 2.00 -10.72 3.89
N PRO A 237 1.40 -9.90 4.79
CA PRO A 237 2.10 -8.72 5.29
C PRO A 237 3.31 -9.09 6.16
N LEU A 238 3.17 -10.14 6.97
CA LEU A 238 4.23 -10.68 7.80
C LEU A 238 5.31 -11.35 6.94
N TYR A 239 4.91 -12.13 5.94
CA TYR A 239 5.85 -12.75 5.00
C TYR A 239 6.65 -11.70 4.23
N THR A 240 6.02 -10.59 3.84
CA THR A 240 6.69 -9.50 3.11
C THR A 240 7.85 -8.96 3.93
N VAL A 241 7.62 -8.61 5.20
CA VAL A 241 8.68 -8.06 6.07
C VAL A 241 9.72 -9.12 6.45
N THR A 242 9.31 -10.38 6.64
CA THR A 242 10.23 -11.49 6.93
C THR A 242 11.15 -11.76 5.75
N PHE A 243 10.64 -11.89 4.53
CA PHE A 243 11.46 -12.07 3.33
C PHE A 243 12.36 -10.87 3.08
N GLN A 244 11.84 -9.65 3.25
CA GLN A 244 12.63 -8.43 3.13
C GLN A 244 13.82 -8.46 4.10
N TRP A 245 13.57 -8.77 5.37
CA TRP A 245 14.60 -8.82 6.40
C TRP A 245 15.63 -9.92 6.15
N LEU A 246 15.19 -11.14 5.82
CA LEU A 246 16.07 -12.29 5.57
C LEU A 246 16.99 -12.03 4.38
N LEU A 247 16.42 -11.63 3.23
CA LEU A 247 17.19 -11.36 2.02
C LEU A 247 18.12 -10.17 2.23
N ALA A 248 17.64 -9.08 2.84
CA ALA A 248 18.48 -7.90 3.06
C ALA A 248 19.65 -8.21 4.00
N SER A 249 19.41 -8.99 5.06
CA SER A 249 20.46 -9.40 6.00
C SER A 249 21.51 -10.26 5.31
N PHE A 250 21.08 -11.21 4.47
CA PHE A 250 21.98 -12.04 3.67
C PHE A 250 22.85 -11.20 2.72
N PHE A 251 22.24 -10.35 1.89
CA PHE A 251 23.00 -9.55 0.92
C PHE A 251 23.90 -8.50 1.58
N LYS A 252 23.47 -7.89 2.69
CA LYS A 252 24.31 -6.97 3.48
C LYS A 252 25.52 -7.68 4.08
N ALA A 253 25.37 -8.92 4.52
CA ALA A 253 26.49 -9.72 5.03
C ALA A 253 27.52 -10.07 3.93
N VAL A 254 27.05 -10.31 2.70
CA VAL A 254 27.90 -10.65 1.55
C VAL A 254 28.60 -9.42 0.95
N ASP A 255 27.97 -8.24 0.96
CA ASP A 255 28.45 -7.03 0.25
C ASP A 255 29.71 -6.38 0.85
N GLN A 256 30.12 -6.72 2.08
CA GLN A 256 31.36 -6.27 2.76
C GLN A 256 31.70 -4.75 2.66
N GLY A 257 30.74 -3.88 2.28
CA GLY A 257 30.94 -2.44 2.20
C GLY A 257 31.78 -1.93 1.04
N LYS A 258 31.87 -2.65 -0.09
CA LYS A 258 32.63 -2.21 -1.30
C LYS A 258 31.91 -1.16 -2.17
N GLY A 259 30.87 -0.52 -1.66
CA GLY A 259 30.08 0.47 -2.41
C GLY A 259 30.89 1.70 -2.84
N PHE A 260 30.50 2.27 -3.99
CA PHE A 260 31.08 3.51 -4.51
C PHE A 260 30.88 4.67 -3.53
N LYS A 261 31.98 5.34 -3.14
CA LYS A 261 31.94 6.49 -2.24
C LYS A 261 31.58 7.77 -2.98
N ILE A 262 30.28 8.04 -3.13
CA ILE A 262 29.79 9.34 -3.58
C ILE A 262 30.00 10.37 -2.46
N LYS A 263 30.76 11.44 -2.73
CA LYS A 263 31.18 12.40 -1.71
C LYS A 263 30.09 13.42 -1.35
N SER A 264 29.30 13.88 -2.31
CA SER A 264 28.28 14.91 -2.07
C SER A 264 26.92 14.31 -1.72
N ASP A 265 26.14 15.00 -0.88
CA ASP A 265 24.84 14.51 -0.43
C ASP A 265 23.78 14.61 -1.54
N GLU A 266 23.92 15.59 -2.44
CA GLU A 266 23.10 15.73 -3.65
C GLU A 266 23.35 14.57 -4.60
N GLY A 267 24.62 14.20 -4.82
CA GLY A 267 24.99 13.08 -5.69
C GLY A 267 24.43 11.76 -5.17
N LYS A 268 24.44 11.55 -3.85
CA LYS A 268 23.81 10.38 -3.22
C LYS A 268 22.29 10.36 -3.44
N MET A 269 21.63 11.51 -3.38
CA MET A 269 20.18 11.60 -3.62
C MET A 269 19.79 11.37 -5.06
N VAL A 270 20.52 11.98 -5.99
CA VAL A 270 20.32 11.74 -7.42
C VAL A 270 20.48 10.26 -7.71
N ALA A 271 21.56 9.63 -7.21
CA ALA A 271 21.77 8.20 -7.36
C ALA A 271 20.59 7.39 -6.76
N TYR A 272 20.20 7.67 -5.51
CA TYR A 272 19.06 7.01 -4.86
C TYR A 272 17.78 7.11 -5.70
N PHE A 273 17.45 8.30 -6.19
CA PHE A 273 16.24 8.53 -6.96
C PHE A 273 16.23 7.73 -8.27
N TRP A 274 17.36 7.73 -9.00
CA TRP A 274 17.50 6.90 -10.20
C TRP A 274 17.37 5.41 -9.91
N HIS A 275 17.83 4.96 -8.74
CA HIS A 275 17.64 3.59 -8.28
C HIS A 275 16.18 3.28 -7.87
N ALA A 276 15.45 4.24 -7.30
CA ALA A 276 14.05 4.05 -6.88
C ALA A 276 13.04 4.17 -8.02
N ARG A 277 13.40 4.91 -9.09
CA ARG A 277 12.53 5.19 -10.23
C ARG A 277 11.90 3.94 -10.87
N PRO A 278 12.61 2.83 -11.13
CA PRO A 278 11.99 1.63 -11.69
C PRO A 278 10.87 1.04 -10.83
N LEU A 279 10.98 1.14 -9.48
CA LEU A 279 9.94 0.68 -8.56
C LEU A 279 8.66 1.50 -8.74
N TYR A 280 8.77 2.83 -8.82
CA TYR A 280 7.62 3.72 -9.07
C TYR A 280 6.97 3.43 -10.42
N ILE A 281 7.77 3.30 -11.49
CA ILE A 281 7.27 2.98 -12.83
C ILE A 281 6.54 1.64 -12.83
N GLY A 282 7.13 0.60 -12.24
CA GLY A 282 6.53 -0.72 -12.14
C GLY A 282 5.22 -0.70 -11.36
N ALA A 283 5.17 0.02 -10.23
CA ALA A 283 3.96 0.21 -9.43
C ALA A 283 2.84 0.90 -10.21
N ILE A 284 3.14 1.98 -10.94
CA ILE A 284 2.17 2.67 -11.79
C ILE A 284 1.67 1.77 -12.91
N PHE A 285 2.59 1.02 -13.55
CA PHE A 285 2.24 0.08 -14.62
C PHE A 285 1.28 -1.00 -14.12
N ILE A 286 1.56 -1.62 -12.97
CA ILE A 286 0.68 -2.62 -12.35
C ILE A 286 -0.70 -2.00 -12.09
N CYS A 287 -0.75 -0.84 -11.44
CA CYS A 287 -1.99 -0.12 -11.19
C CYS A 287 -2.79 0.15 -12.48
N ALA A 288 -2.13 0.67 -13.51
CA ALA A 288 -2.75 0.97 -14.80
C ALA A 288 -3.29 -0.29 -15.48
N VAL A 289 -2.54 -1.40 -15.49
CA VAL A 289 -2.99 -2.67 -16.08
C VAL A 289 -4.28 -3.14 -15.41
N PHE A 290 -4.32 -3.23 -14.08
CA PHE A 290 -5.55 -3.68 -13.40
C PHE A 290 -6.70 -2.67 -13.53
N HIS A 291 -6.40 -1.36 -13.52
CA HIS A 291 -7.43 -0.33 -13.60
C HIS A 291 -8.05 -0.21 -14.99
N VAL A 292 -7.23 -0.06 -16.03
CA VAL A 292 -7.69 0.15 -17.40
C VAL A 292 -8.45 -1.07 -17.91
N ASN A 293 -7.98 -2.29 -17.64
CA ASN A 293 -8.67 -3.49 -18.10
C ASN A 293 -10.05 -3.65 -17.46
N VAL A 294 -10.18 -3.43 -16.14
CA VAL A 294 -11.49 -3.52 -15.48
C VAL A 294 -12.41 -2.38 -15.90
N LEU A 295 -11.90 -1.15 -16.03
CA LEU A 295 -12.69 -0.03 -16.54
C LEU A 295 -13.15 -0.26 -17.99
N ALA A 296 -12.29 -0.81 -18.85
CA ALA A 296 -12.65 -1.10 -20.24
C ALA A 296 -13.84 -2.08 -20.32
N ILE A 297 -13.89 -3.10 -19.43
CA ILE A 297 -15.03 -4.01 -19.33
C ILE A 297 -16.28 -3.27 -18.81
N CYS A 298 -16.14 -2.48 -17.75
CA CYS A 298 -17.27 -1.76 -17.13
C CYS A 298 -17.90 -0.69 -18.01
N LEU A 299 -17.14 -0.15 -18.96
CA LEU A 299 -17.55 0.93 -19.86
C LEU A 299 -17.78 0.45 -21.30
N LEU A 300 -17.72 -0.87 -21.54
CA LEU A 300 -17.89 -1.43 -22.86
C LEU A 300 -19.34 -1.22 -23.34
N PRO A 301 -19.57 -0.57 -24.49
CA PRO A 301 -20.89 -0.47 -25.09
C PRO A 301 -21.50 -1.84 -25.40
N GLU A 302 -22.81 -1.99 -25.22
CA GLU A 302 -23.52 -3.26 -25.45
C GLU A 302 -23.29 -3.86 -26.84
N TRP A 303 -23.18 -3.03 -27.89
CA TRP A 303 -22.95 -3.52 -29.25
C TRP A 303 -21.56 -4.15 -29.45
N LEU A 304 -20.55 -3.75 -28.65
CA LEU A 304 -19.23 -4.39 -28.66
C LEU A 304 -19.21 -5.70 -27.87
N VAL A 305 -20.09 -5.85 -26.88
CA VAL A 305 -20.24 -7.09 -26.10
C VAL A 305 -20.63 -8.26 -26.99
N GLU A 306 -21.44 -8.01 -28.03
CA GLU A 306 -21.89 -9.04 -28.98
C GLU A 306 -20.77 -9.48 -29.95
N ILE A 307 -19.77 -8.62 -30.18
CA ILE A 307 -18.65 -8.88 -31.09
C ILE A 307 -17.52 -9.65 -30.38
N PHE A 308 -17.31 -9.40 -29.08
CA PHE A 308 -16.24 -10.03 -28.31
C PHE A 308 -16.79 -11.13 -27.38
N PRO A 309 -16.53 -12.43 -27.66
CA PRO A 309 -17.07 -13.54 -26.86
C PRO A 309 -16.75 -13.46 -25.36
N ILE A 310 -15.55 -12.95 -25.01
CA ILE A 310 -15.13 -12.73 -23.61
C ILE A 310 -15.96 -11.63 -22.93
N ALA A 311 -16.39 -10.61 -23.68
CA ALA A 311 -17.22 -9.54 -23.15
C ALA A 311 -18.65 -10.01 -22.87
N GLY A 312 -19.15 -10.99 -23.64
CA GLY A 312 -20.46 -11.61 -23.41
C GLY A 312 -20.64 -12.16 -21.99
N THR A 313 -19.56 -12.64 -21.37
CA THR A 313 -19.53 -13.07 -19.96
C THR A 313 -19.91 -11.94 -19.00
N TYR A 314 -19.58 -10.70 -19.33
CA TYR A 314 -19.73 -9.52 -18.45
C TYR A 314 -20.89 -8.60 -18.85
N ARG A 315 -21.88 -9.10 -19.61
CA ARG A 315 -22.97 -8.29 -20.19
C ARG A 315 -23.78 -7.48 -19.17
N ASN A 316 -23.88 -7.94 -17.93
CA ASN A 316 -24.63 -7.29 -16.86
C ASN A 316 -23.76 -6.44 -15.92
N VAL A 317 -22.46 -6.31 -16.22
CA VAL A 317 -21.53 -5.51 -15.43
C VAL A 317 -21.61 -4.05 -15.87
N SER A 318 -21.65 -3.15 -14.89
CA SER A 318 -21.53 -1.71 -15.11
C SER A 318 -20.48 -1.12 -14.18
N PHE A 319 -20.03 0.10 -14.47
CA PHE A 319 -19.18 0.85 -13.55
C PHE A 319 -19.79 0.93 -12.14
N ALA A 320 -21.10 1.18 -12.05
CA ALA A 320 -21.81 1.30 -10.78
C ALA A 320 -21.86 -0.02 -10.02
N SER A 321 -22.09 -1.15 -10.70
CA SER A 321 -22.15 -2.45 -10.03
C SER A 321 -20.79 -2.86 -9.46
N VAL A 322 -19.68 -2.46 -10.09
CA VAL A 322 -18.30 -2.78 -9.66
C VAL A 322 -17.79 -1.81 -8.58
N PHE A 323 -17.97 -0.50 -8.77
CA PHE A 323 -17.24 0.52 -7.99
C PHE A 323 -18.10 1.36 -7.04
N LEU A 324 -19.43 1.37 -7.19
CA LEU A 324 -20.28 2.20 -6.35
C LEU A 324 -20.90 1.35 -5.23
N PRO A 325 -20.58 1.63 -3.96
CA PRO A 325 -21.25 0.98 -2.85
C PRO A 325 -22.64 1.60 -2.66
N PRO A 326 -23.58 0.88 -2.03
CA PRO A 326 -24.83 1.48 -1.56
C PRO A 326 -24.53 2.60 -0.56
N VAL A 327 -25.48 3.55 -0.44
CA VAL A 327 -25.39 4.63 0.53
C VAL A 327 -25.23 4.05 1.93
N PRO A 328 -24.21 4.47 2.71
CA PRO A 328 -23.94 3.88 4.02
C PRO A 328 -24.83 4.53 5.10
N LEU A 329 -26.15 4.55 4.88
CA LEU A 329 -27.13 5.09 5.83
C LEU A 329 -28.25 4.07 6.08
N PRO A 330 -28.78 3.99 7.31
CA PRO A 330 -29.92 3.14 7.61
C PRO A 330 -31.22 3.58 6.87
N PRO A 331 -32.16 2.66 6.62
CA PRO A 331 -32.08 1.21 6.88
C PRO A 331 -31.11 0.53 5.90
N PHE A 332 -30.26 -0.36 6.42
CA PHE A 332 -29.35 -1.12 5.58
C PHE A 332 -30.11 -2.27 4.93
N GLU A 333 -29.98 -2.40 3.61
CA GLU A 333 -30.54 -3.53 2.89
C GLU A 333 -29.76 -4.81 3.23
N SER A 334 -30.48 -5.87 3.59
CA SER A 334 -29.89 -7.20 3.65
C SER A 334 -29.58 -7.65 2.23
N VAL A 335 -28.31 -7.89 1.94
CA VAL A 335 -27.84 -8.33 0.63
C VAL A 335 -27.14 -9.68 0.75
N SER A 336 -26.92 -10.36 -0.37
CA SER A 336 -26.20 -11.63 -0.39
C SER A 336 -24.79 -11.47 0.23
N VAL A 337 -24.25 -12.55 0.80
CA VAL A 337 -22.89 -12.53 1.40
C VAL A 337 -21.84 -12.00 0.43
N VAL A 338 -21.94 -12.38 -0.85
CA VAL A 338 -21.06 -11.91 -1.92
C VAL A 338 -21.14 -10.39 -2.04
N ARG A 339 -22.36 -9.83 -2.11
CA ARG A 339 -22.56 -8.40 -2.27
C ARG A 339 -22.18 -7.61 -1.01
N SER A 340 -22.37 -8.18 0.17
CA SER A 340 -21.92 -7.59 1.43
C SER A 340 -20.39 -7.52 1.51
N LEU A 341 -19.70 -8.60 1.12
CA LEU A 341 -18.23 -8.64 1.03
C LEU A 341 -17.71 -7.63 -0.02
N HIS A 342 -18.36 -7.58 -1.18
CA HIS A 342 -18.01 -6.61 -2.22
C HIS A 342 -18.17 -5.17 -1.72
N THR A 343 -19.29 -4.86 -1.05
CA THR A 343 -19.52 -3.54 -0.45
C THR A 343 -18.45 -3.19 0.59
N PHE A 344 -18.09 -4.14 1.47
CA PHE A 344 -17.01 -3.98 2.43
C PHE A 344 -15.69 -3.61 1.73
N LEU A 345 -15.32 -4.33 0.68
CA LEU A 345 -14.06 -4.11 -0.02
C LEU A 345 -14.04 -2.83 -0.89
N ILE A 346 -15.19 -2.37 -1.39
CA ILE A 346 -15.29 -1.05 -2.03
C ILE A 346 -14.91 0.03 -1.01
N TRP A 347 -15.44 -0.05 0.21
CA TRP A 347 -15.09 0.90 1.25
C TRP A 347 -13.62 0.81 1.67
N ASP A 348 -13.04 -0.40 1.72
CA ASP A 348 -11.60 -0.59 1.92
C ASP A 348 -10.79 0.28 0.97
N MET A 349 -11.05 0.18 -0.32
CA MET A 349 -10.27 0.88 -1.33
C MET A 349 -10.59 2.38 -1.38
N ALA A 350 -11.85 2.76 -1.23
CA ALA A 350 -12.27 4.16 -1.27
C ALA A 350 -11.67 4.96 -0.11
N VAL A 351 -11.83 4.47 1.13
CA VAL A 351 -11.39 5.19 2.34
C VAL A 351 -9.86 5.13 2.46
N SER A 352 -9.25 3.96 2.24
CA SER A 352 -7.78 3.85 2.36
C SER A 352 -7.05 4.60 1.25
N GLY A 353 -7.58 4.61 0.02
CA GLY A 353 -7.03 5.38 -1.09
C GLY A 353 -7.14 6.88 -0.85
N ALA A 354 -8.30 7.36 -0.37
CA ALA A 354 -8.47 8.76 0.00
C ALA A 354 -7.51 9.17 1.13
N ALA A 355 -7.36 8.35 2.16
CA ALA A 355 -6.42 8.61 3.25
C ALA A 355 -4.95 8.65 2.76
N ALA A 356 -4.57 7.74 1.87
CA ALA A 356 -3.23 7.73 1.29
C ALA A 356 -2.94 9.00 0.49
N LEU A 357 -3.89 9.49 -0.31
CA LEU A 357 -3.75 10.76 -1.05
C LEU A 357 -3.73 12.00 -0.14
N VAL A 358 -4.57 12.04 0.89
CA VAL A 358 -4.56 13.10 1.91
C VAL A 358 -3.23 13.15 2.63
N TRP A 359 -2.67 11.99 2.99
CA TRP A 359 -1.35 11.91 3.59
C TRP A 359 -0.26 12.32 2.59
N ALA A 360 -0.30 11.84 1.35
CA ALA A 360 0.67 12.21 0.33
C ALA A 360 0.67 13.72 0.01
N ALA A 361 -0.48 14.40 0.13
CA ALA A 361 -0.56 15.85 0.02
C ALA A 361 0.26 16.56 1.13
N LEU A 362 0.21 16.07 2.37
CA LEU A 362 1.09 16.55 3.45
C LEU A 362 2.56 16.29 3.12
N GLN A 363 2.88 15.07 2.69
CA GLN A 363 4.26 14.71 2.37
C GLN A 363 4.82 15.57 1.23
N THR A 364 4.00 15.88 0.22
CA THR A 364 4.34 16.78 -0.88
C THR A 364 4.57 18.20 -0.39
N ARG A 365 3.67 18.74 0.45
CA ARG A 365 3.80 20.09 1.01
C ARG A 365 5.03 20.24 1.91
N ASN A 366 5.45 19.18 2.60
CA ASN A 366 6.65 19.19 3.44
C ASN A 366 7.94 19.40 2.63
N VAL A 367 7.92 19.15 1.31
CA VAL A 367 9.01 19.52 0.41
C VAL A 367 9.08 21.04 0.27
N SER A 368 7.96 21.67 -0.10
CA SER A 368 7.84 23.12 -0.26
C SER A 368 6.36 23.53 -0.27
N SER A 369 6.04 24.76 0.11
CA SER A 369 4.66 25.28 -0.05
C SER A 369 4.22 25.33 -1.52
N LYS A 370 5.16 25.37 -2.47
CA LYS A 370 4.89 25.45 -3.91
C LYS A 370 4.58 24.11 -4.56
N THR A 371 4.99 22.99 -3.97
CA THR A 371 4.80 21.66 -4.54
C THR A 371 3.36 21.16 -4.40
N PHE A 372 2.62 21.68 -3.41
CA PHE A 372 1.19 21.42 -3.24
C PHE A 372 0.35 22.63 -3.72
N SER A 373 -0.51 22.42 -4.72
CA SER A 373 -1.36 23.46 -5.30
C SER A 373 -2.64 22.85 -5.89
N ALA A 374 -3.59 23.69 -6.31
CA ALA A 374 -4.78 23.22 -7.04
C ALA A 374 -4.41 22.42 -8.30
N LYS A 375 -3.35 22.81 -9.01
CA LYS A 375 -2.81 22.07 -10.16
C LYS A 375 -2.34 20.67 -9.78
N TRP A 376 -1.71 20.53 -8.61
CA TRP A 376 -1.31 19.21 -8.09
C TRP A 376 -2.54 18.33 -7.82
N VAL A 377 -3.58 18.90 -7.19
CA VAL A 377 -4.84 18.17 -6.92
C VAL A 377 -5.49 17.69 -8.23
N LEU A 378 -5.63 18.57 -9.23
CA LEU A 378 -6.18 18.22 -10.53
C LEU A 378 -5.37 17.11 -11.22
N ARG A 379 -4.04 17.16 -11.10
CA ARG A 379 -3.15 16.13 -11.64
C ARG A 379 -3.35 14.79 -10.94
N MET A 380 -3.49 14.76 -9.61
CA MET A 380 -3.75 13.52 -8.86
C MET A 380 -5.13 12.93 -9.16
N ILE A 381 -6.14 13.77 -9.41
CA ILE A 381 -7.44 13.34 -9.93
C ILE A 381 -7.26 12.68 -11.30
N GLY A 382 -6.51 13.32 -12.22
CA GLY A 382 -6.19 12.73 -13.53
C GLY A 382 -5.50 11.38 -13.42
N PHE A 383 -4.51 11.23 -12.55
CA PHE A 383 -3.86 9.93 -12.31
C PHE A 383 -4.81 8.92 -11.67
N THR A 384 -5.75 9.34 -10.83
CA THR A 384 -6.75 8.42 -10.26
C THR A 384 -7.65 7.85 -11.34
N ILE A 385 -8.01 8.66 -12.35
CA ILE A 385 -8.81 8.22 -13.49
C ILE A 385 -8.03 7.25 -14.40
N ILE A 386 -6.73 7.45 -14.57
CA ILE A 386 -5.92 6.64 -15.51
C ILE A 386 -5.38 5.37 -14.87
N THR A 387 -5.04 5.44 -13.58
CA THR A 387 -4.26 4.39 -12.89
C THR A 387 -4.95 3.86 -11.64
N GLY A 388 -6.09 4.43 -11.25
CA GLY A 388 -6.73 4.18 -9.96
C GLY A 388 -6.10 4.98 -8.81
N PRO A 389 -6.73 4.97 -7.63
CA PRO A 389 -6.33 5.78 -6.49
C PRO A 389 -4.93 5.43 -5.97
N SER A 390 -4.55 4.15 -6.02
CA SER A 390 -3.20 3.72 -5.59
C SER A 390 -2.13 4.18 -6.58
N GLY A 391 -2.41 4.19 -7.88
CA GLY A 391 -1.49 4.73 -8.88
C GLY A 391 -1.29 6.25 -8.74
N ALA A 392 -2.35 7.00 -8.44
CA ALA A 392 -2.24 8.41 -8.07
C ALA A 392 -1.41 8.63 -6.80
N PHE A 393 -1.60 7.77 -5.78
CA PHE A 393 -0.77 7.78 -4.59
C PHE A 393 0.71 7.54 -4.91
N VAL A 394 1.03 6.56 -5.77
CA VAL A 394 2.40 6.30 -6.22
C VAL A 394 2.99 7.53 -6.91
N MET A 395 2.22 8.16 -7.81
CA MET A 395 2.64 9.38 -8.49
C MET A 395 2.89 10.54 -7.52
N ALA A 396 2.03 10.75 -6.54
CA ALA A 396 2.22 11.77 -5.50
C ALA A 396 3.55 11.56 -4.75
N MET A 397 3.84 10.32 -4.39
CA MET A 397 5.07 9.97 -3.65
C MET A 397 6.32 10.08 -4.53
N TRP A 398 6.21 9.70 -5.81
CA TRP A 398 7.28 9.91 -6.79
C TRP A 398 7.56 11.41 -7.00
N GLU A 399 6.54 12.24 -7.16
CA GLU A 399 6.70 13.69 -7.32
C GLU A 399 7.35 14.32 -6.09
N ARG A 400 6.98 13.88 -4.88
CA ARG A 400 7.64 14.30 -3.64
C ARG A 400 9.14 14.02 -3.71
N ASP A 401 9.52 12.78 -4.01
CA ASP A 401 10.92 12.36 -4.04
C ASP A 401 11.70 13.09 -5.15
N SER A 402 11.08 13.32 -6.30
CA SER A 402 11.65 14.08 -7.42
C SER A 402 11.89 15.54 -7.04
N ALA A 403 10.90 16.19 -6.42
CA ALA A 403 10.97 17.59 -6.04
C ALA A 403 12.06 17.85 -4.97
N VAL A 404 12.32 16.90 -4.08
CA VAL A 404 13.46 16.99 -3.14
C VAL A 404 14.78 17.02 -3.91
N VAL A 405 14.94 16.18 -4.93
CA VAL A 405 16.16 16.15 -5.76
C VAL A 405 16.33 17.44 -6.55
N GLU A 406 15.27 17.94 -7.18
CA GLU A 406 15.29 19.19 -7.97
C GLU A 406 15.73 20.40 -7.12
N LEU A 407 15.12 20.58 -5.93
CA LEU A 407 15.47 21.68 -5.04
C LEU A 407 16.91 21.63 -4.54
N LEU A 408 17.47 20.43 -4.34
CA LEU A 408 18.87 20.26 -3.95
C LEU A 408 19.83 20.65 -5.08
N ILE A 409 19.51 20.28 -6.32
CA ILE A 409 20.28 20.67 -7.50
C ILE A 409 20.25 22.19 -7.65
N GLU A 410 19.08 22.81 -7.52
CA GLU A 410 18.94 24.27 -7.57
C GLU A 410 19.75 24.97 -6.48
N GLN A 411 19.76 24.43 -5.26
CA GLN A 411 20.52 24.99 -4.15
C GLN A 411 22.04 24.87 -4.40
N ALA A 412 22.51 23.70 -4.84
CA ALA A 412 23.92 23.48 -5.18
C ALA A 412 24.40 24.32 -6.38
N MET A 413 23.50 24.73 -7.27
CA MET A 413 23.81 25.67 -8.36
C MET A 413 23.89 27.12 -7.89
N LYS A 414 23.15 27.51 -6.85
CA LYS A 414 23.19 28.87 -6.28
C LYS A 414 24.39 29.11 -5.37
N ASP A 415 24.93 28.05 -4.77
CA ASP A 415 26.08 28.11 -3.86
C ASP A 415 27.44 28.09 -4.61
N LYS A 416 27.43 27.98 -5.95
CA LYS A 416 28.59 28.11 -6.84
C LYS A 416 28.60 29.48 -7.49
#